data_AF-A0A0A6PK36-F1
#
_entry.id   AF-A0A0A6PK36-F1
#
_cell.length_a   1.000
_cell.length_b   1.000
_cell.length_c   1.000
_cell.angle_alpha   90.00
_cell.angle_beta   90.00
_cell.angle_gamma   90.00
#
_symmetry.space_group_name_H-M   'P 1'
#
loop_
_entity.id
_entity.type
_entity.pdbx_description
1 polymer ?
#
loop_
_entity_poly.entity_id
_entity_poly.type
_entity_poly.pdbx_seq_one_letter_code
_entity_poly.pdbx_strand_id
1 'polypeptide(L)'
;MSDYRIGIVVEGTTDRIVIESALNKILREHTYTLIQLQPEVSDGLSRGGFGPTGSGWGGVYQWCRQIVNMDMALADNLFLQKFDIIIIHLDADVAEKNYSDANIKNPIKKDLPCVQACPPVSPTIQALERVVLGWLNLKEQLSHPFVMCIPSKCTEAWVAIALYGADEPKILLEIECHSNIENYLAQKPARERLIRNRSGKMKKLTQKYSEKSGQISSQWDYITQKCNQADRFTQQIVVMM
;
A
#
# COMPACT_ATOMS: atom_id res chain seq x y z
N MET A 1 -0.28 7.33 27.76
CA MET A 1 -0.47 6.68 26.44
C MET A 1 0.50 7.36 25.51
N SER A 2 1.43 6.60 24.93
CA SER A 2 2.42 7.14 24.00
C SER A 2 1.76 7.40 22.66
N ASP A 3 2.05 8.55 22.04
CA ASP A 3 1.55 8.91 20.72
C ASP A 3 2.49 8.35 19.65
N TYR A 4 2.04 7.31 18.93
CA TYR A 4 2.87 6.65 17.91
C TYR A 4 3.06 7.56 16.70
N ARG A 5 4.30 7.72 16.24
CA ARG A 5 4.64 8.45 15.01
C ARG A 5 4.83 7.45 13.88
N ILE A 6 3.84 7.39 13.00
CA ILE A 6 3.82 6.43 11.89
C ILE A 6 4.18 7.15 10.59
N GLY A 7 5.29 6.78 9.97
CA GLY A 7 5.65 7.19 8.62
C GLY A 7 4.96 6.29 7.59
N ILE A 8 4.55 6.85 6.44
CA ILE A 8 3.98 6.05 5.34
C ILE A 8 4.55 6.44 3.98
N VAL A 9 4.98 5.41 3.25
CA VAL A 9 5.46 5.42 1.88
C VAL A 9 4.45 4.64 1.07
N VAL A 10 3.71 5.31 0.18
CA VAL A 10 2.53 4.75 -0.48
C VAL A 10 2.47 5.13 -1.94
N GLU A 11 1.86 4.27 -2.76
CA GLU A 11 1.74 4.48 -4.19
C GLU A 11 0.77 5.62 -4.55
N GLY A 12 -0.40 5.62 -3.90
CA GLY A 12 -1.50 6.52 -4.22
C GLY A 12 -2.23 7.05 -3.00
N THR A 13 -2.94 8.16 -3.22
CA THR A 13 -3.71 8.85 -2.16
C THR A 13 -4.87 8.00 -1.64
N THR A 14 -5.50 7.19 -2.50
CA THR A 14 -6.60 6.31 -2.08
C THR A 14 -6.10 5.19 -1.19
N ASP A 15 -4.93 4.65 -1.47
CA ASP A 15 -4.35 3.54 -0.72
C ASP A 15 -3.94 4.03 0.68
N ARG A 16 -3.44 5.28 0.79
CA ARG A 16 -3.25 5.96 2.08
C ARG A 16 -4.53 5.95 2.92
N ILE A 17 -5.67 6.34 2.34
CA ILE A 17 -6.96 6.40 3.06
C ILE A 17 -7.36 5.02 3.57
N VAL A 18 -7.15 3.97 2.77
CA VAL A 18 -7.47 2.59 3.16
C VAL A 18 -6.57 2.13 4.30
N ILE A 19 -5.26 2.37 4.20
CA ILE A 19 -4.28 2.04 5.26
C ILE A 19 -4.58 2.82 6.54
N GLU A 20 -4.89 4.11 6.45
CA GLU A 20 -5.29 4.92 7.61
C GLU A 20 -6.59 4.39 8.25
N SER A 21 -7.55 3.92 7.44
CA SER A 21 -8.76 3.27 7.94
C SER A 21 -8.45 1.97 8.70
N ALA A 22 -7.47 1.20 8.22
CA ALA A 22 -6.96 0.01 8.90
C ALA A 22 -6.31 0.38 10.23
N LEU A 23 -5.40 1.36 10.24
CA LEU A 23 -4.73 1.84 11.45
C LEU A 23 -5.73 2.35 12.50
N ASN A 24 -6.77 3.07 12.08
CA ASN A 24 -7.85 3.52 12.98
C ASN A 24 -8.55 2.36 13.68
N LYS A 25 -8.63 1.19 13.05
CA LYS A 25 -9.12 -0.03 13.71
C LYS A 25 -8.06 -0.65 14.61
N ILE A 26 -6.88 -0.91 14.05
CA ILE A 26 -5.80 -1.67 14.70
C ILE A 26 -5.33 -0.95 15.97
N LEU A 27 -5.19 0.37 15.90
CA LEU A 27 -4.69 1.25 16.95
C LEU A 27 -5.82 1.97 17.70
N ARG A 28 -7.04 1.44 17.72
CA ARG A 28 -8.20 2.10 18.34
C ARG A 28 -8.03 2.46 19.83
N GLU A 29 -7.13 1.75 20.53
CA GLU A 29 -6.80 1.99 21.94
C GLU A 29 -5.56 2.89 22.14
N HIS A 30 -4.97 3.38 21.04
CA HIS A 30 -3.75 4.20 21.04
C HIS A 30 -3.98 5.49 20.24
N THR A 31 -3.19 6.52 20.53
CA THR A 31 -3.11 7.71 19.67
C THR A 31 -1.93 7.55 18.73
N TYR A 32 -2.09 8.03 17.49
CA TYR A 32 -1.00 8.05 16.53
C TYR A 32 -1.09 9.27 15.60
N THR A 33 0.05 9.69 15.08
CA THR A 33 0.18 10.67 14.01
C THR A 33 0.71 10.00 12.75
N LEU A 34 -0.06 10.05 11.65
CA LEU A 34 0.34 9.48 10.35
C LEU A 34 0.99 10.51 9.43
N ILE A 35 2.30 10.40 9.26
CA ILE A 35 3.12 11.33 8.48
C ILE A 35 3.40 10.75 7.10
N GLN A 36 2.98 11.47 6.06
CA GLN A 36 3.27 11.12 4.67
C GLN A 36 4.76 11.31 4.37
N LEU A 37 5.46 10.23 4.03
CA LEU A 37 6.86 10.26 3.61
C LEU A 37 7.00 10.26 2.08
N GLN A 38 6.15 9.50 1.39
CA GLN A 38 6.16 9.39 -0.08
C GLN A 38 4.75 9.03 -0.60
N PRO A 39 4.24 9.72 -1.64
CA PRO A 39 4.81 10.91 -2.26
C PRO A 39 4.91 12.10 -1.33
N GLU A 40 5.99 12.87 -1.49
CA GLU A 40 6.12 14.19 -0.88
C GLU A 40 5.01 15.10 -1.40
N VAL A 41 4.35 15.80 -0.49
CA VAL A 41 3.37 16.82 -0.85
C VAL A 41 4.16 18.01 -1.39
N SER A 42 4.05 18.31 -2.69
CA SER A 42 4.68 19.51 -3.23
C SER A 42 4.03 20.76 -2.62
N ASP A 43 4.84 21.77 -2.34
CA ASP A 43 4.50 23.08 -1.77
C ASP A 43 3.55 23.96 -2.63
N GLY A 44 2.83 23.35 -3.59
CA GLY A 44 1.89 24.04 -4.46
C GLY A 44 2.51 24.85 -5.61
N LEU A 45 3.85 24.97 -5.67
CA LEU A 45 4.54 25.73 -6.74
C LEU A 45 4.80 24.89 -8.00
N SER A 46 4.77 23.56 -7.89
CA SER A 46 4.95 22.64 -9.01
C SER A 46 3.59 22.21 -9.58
N ARG A 47 3.29 22.62 -10.82
CA ARG A 47 2.10 22.18 -11.59
C ARG A 47 2.14 20.66 -11.81
N GLY A 48 1.69 19.89 -10.81
CA GLY A 48 1.76 18.44 -10.85
C GLY A 48 1.89 17.70 -9.51
N GLY A 49 1.62 18.35 -8.37
CA GLY A 49 1.11 17.72 -7.13
C GLY A 49 1.95 16.69 -6.38
N PHE A 50 3.17 16.34 -6.82
CA PHE A 50 4.06 15.42 -6.11
C PHE A 50 5.52 15.90 -6.21
N GLY A 51 6.33 15.61 -5.18
CA GLY A 51 7.76 15.94 -5.13
C GLY A 51 8.61 15.25 -6.21
N PRO A 52 9.95 15.43 -6.19
CA PRO A 52 10.86 14.99 -7.25
C PRO A 52 10.87 13.48 -7.51
N THR A 53 10.40 12.68 -6.55
CA THR A 53 10.25 11.22 -6.64
C THR A 53 9.02 10.77 -7.45
N GLY A 54 8.06 11.66 -7.71
CA GLY A 54 6.81 11.35 -8.41
C GLY A 54 5.80 10.56 -7.56
N SER A 55 4.81 9.94 -8.20
CA SER A 55 3.77 9.09 -7.58
C SER A 55 3.81 7.65 -8.10
N GLY A 56 3.05 6.75 -7.49
CA GLY A 56 3.01 5.32 -7.83
C GLY A 56 4.22 4.53 -7.31
N TRP A 57 4.29 3.24 -7.66
CA TRP A 57 5.37 2.35 -7.24
C TRP A 57 6.79 2.83 -7.61
N GLY A 58 6.93 3.57 -8.70
CA GLY A 58 8.21 4.20 -9.07
C GLY A 58 8.70 5.18 -8.00
N GLY A 59 7.78 5.93 -7.38
CA GLY A 59 8.10 6.82 -6.27
C GLY A 59 8.49 6.07 -5.00
N VAL A 60 7.86 4.92 -4.73
CA VAL A 60 8.24 4.01 -3.63
C VAL A 60 9.67 3.50 -3.83
N TYR A 61 10.02 3.07 -5.04
CA TYR A 61 11.39 2.68 -5.40
C TYR A 61 12.37 3.84 -5.14
N GLN A 62 12.09 5.04 -5.67
CA GLN A 62 13.00 6.18 -5.53
C GLN A 62 13.20 6.56 -4.06
N TRP A 63 12.14 6.56 -3.26
CA TRP A 63 12.23 6.81 -1.82
C TRP A 63 13.15 5.80 -1.12
N CYS A 64 12.97 4.50 -1.40
CA CYS A 64 13.85 3.46 -0.85
C CYS A 64 15.33 3.73 -1.22
N ARG A 65 15.59 4.18 -2.45
CA ARG A 65 16.95 4.48 -2.92
C ARG A 65 17.55 5.72 -2.31
N GLN A 66 16.76 6.76 -2.10
CA GLN A 66 17.21 7.97 -1.43
C GLN A 66 17.63 7.67 0.00
N ILE A 67 16.86 6.88 0.75
CA ILE A 67 17.20 6.50 2.12
C ILE A 67 18.51 5.71 2.18
N VAL A 68 18.74 4.78 1.24
CA VAL A 68 20.00 4.00 1.19
C VAL A 68 21.21 4.87 0.83
N ASN A 69 21.04 5.87 -0.04
CA ASN A 69 22.12 6.72 -0.51
C ASN A 69 22.54 7.81 0.49
N MET A 70 21.98 7.84 1.71
CA MET A 70 22.39 8.77 2.78
C MET A 70 23.72 8.39 3.45
N ASP A 71 24.47 7.42 2.90
CA ASP A 71 25.76 6.90 3.40
C ASP A 71 25.75 6.56 4.90
N MET A 72 24.61 6.10 5.39
CA MET A 72 24.36 5.74 6.78
C MET A 72 23.58 4.43 6.82
N ALA A 73 23.90 3.55 7.77
CA ALA A 73 23.09 2.35 7.98
C ALA A 73 21.65 2.75 8.33
N LEU A 74 20.65 1.99 7.85
CA LEU A 74 19.24 2.30 8.14
C LEU A 74 18.96 2.41 9.64
N ALA A 75 19.62 1.58 10.45
CA ALA A 75 19.51 1.59 11.90
C ALA A 75 20.04 2.89 12.54
N ASP A 76 21.05 3.52 11.93
CA ASP A 76 21.68 4.74 12.45
C ASP A 76 21.00 6.01 11.91
N ASN A 77 20.06 5.87 10.97
CA ASN A 77 19.41 6.98 10.31
C ASN A 77 18.49 7.74 11.28
N LEU A 78 18.99 8.87 11.79
CA LEU A 78 18.29 9.76 12.72
C LEU A 78 16.94 10.28 12.21
N PHE A 79 16.71 10.29 10.89
CA PHE A 79 15.39 10.61 10.35
C PHE A 79 14.40 9.46 10.55
N LEU A 80 14.83 8.22 10.30
CA LEU A 80 13.99 7.03 10.49
C LEU A 80 13.70 6.76 11.96
N GLN A 81 14.65 7.03 12.86
CA GLN A 81 14.49 6.89 14.31
C GLN A 81 13.42 7.80 14.93
N LYS A 82 12.87 8.76 14.17
CA LYS A 82 11.76 9.63 14.61
C LYS A 82 10.39 8.97 14.53
N PHE A 83 10.32 7.77 13.96
CA PHE A 83 9.11 7.01 13.71
C PHE A 83 9.17 5.70 14.47
N ASP A 84 8.07 5.35 15.13
CA ASP A 84 7.90 4.05 15.76
C ASP A 84 7.61 2.98 14.70
N ILE A 85 6.91 3.37 13.62
CA ILE A 85 6.56 2.50 12.50
C ILE A 85 6.74 3.26 11.19
N ILE A 86 7.31 2.61 10.17
CA ILE A 86 7.36 3.09 8.79
C ILE A 86 6.69 2.04 7.89
N ILE A 87 5.52 2.39 7.36
CA ILE A 87 4.77 1.52 6.44
C ILE A 87 5.26 1.76 5.02
N ILE A 88 5.67 0.68 4.34
CA ILE A 88 5.97 0.67 2.91
C ILE A 88 4.85 -0.07 2.20
N HIS A 89 4.02 0.67 1.49
CA HIS A 89 2.93 0.12 0.70
C HIS A 89 3.33 -0.09 -0.76
N LEU A 90 2.98 -1.26 -1.27
CA LEU A 90 3.13 -1.63 -2.67
C LEU A 90 2.03 -2.65 -3.05
N ASP A 91 1.21 -2.38 -4.05
CA ASP A 91 0.26 -3.37 -4.58
C ASP A 91 1.04 -4.46 -5.34
N ALA A 92 0.64 -5.73 -5.21
CA ALA A 92 1.37 -6.82 -5.87
C ALA A 92 1.16 -6.92 -7.38
N ASP A 93 0.36 -6.04 -8.01
CA ASP A 93 0.37 -5.85 -9.47
C ASP A 93 1.73 -5.34 -9.97
N VAL A 94 2.55 -4.74 -9.11
CA VAL A 94 3.93 -4.33 -9.40
C VAL A 94 4.80 -5.53 -9.80
N ALA A 95 4.48 -6.73 -9.29
CA ALA A 95 5.17 -7.96 -9.67
C ALA A 95 5.05 -8.30 -11.17
N GLU A 96 4.08 -7.72 -11.88
CA GLU A 96 3.87 -7.90 -13.33
C GLU A 96 4.58 -6.82 -14.17
N LYS A 97 5.15 -5.79 -13.55
CA LYS A 97 5.72 -4.63 -14.24
C LYS A 97 7.20 -4.82 -14.59
N ASN A 98 7.70 -3.93 -15.43
CA ASN A 98 9.12 -3.75 -15.69
C ASN A 98 9.59 -2.40 -15.10
N TYR A 99 10.86 -2.32 -14.69
CA TYR A 99 11.47 -1.06 -14.24
C TYR A 99 11.32 0.10 -15.23
N SER A 100 11.32 -0.20 -16.53
CA SER A 100 11.07 0.79 -17.59
C SER A 100 9.69 1.45 -17.51
N ASP A 101 8.67 0.76 -16.98
CA ASP A 101 7.30 1.28 -16.90
C ASP A 101 7.20 2.46 -15.91
N ALA A 102 8.13 2.54 -14.96
CA ALA A 102 8.32 3.66 -14.03
C ALA A 102 9.49 4.58 -14.43
N ASN A 103 9.99 4.50 -15.67
CA ASN A 103 11.16 5.24 -16.16
C ASN A 103 12.47 4.96 -15.38
N ILE A 104 12.59 3.81 -14.73
CA ILE A 104 13.81 3.39 -14.02
C ILE A 104 14.74 2.68 -15.01
N LYS A 105 15.75 3.41 -15.51
CA LYS A 105 16.68 2.89 -16.52
C LYS A 105 17.77 1.97 -15.94
N ASN A 106 18.22 2.29 -14.74
CA ASN A 106 19.34 1.61 -14.08
C ASN A 106 18.89 1.07 -12.71
N PRO A 107 18.05 0.01 -12.66
CA PRO A 107 17.67 -0.60 -11.40
C PRO A 107 18.88 -1.32 -10.77
N ILE A 108 18.93 -1.38 -9.44
CA ILE A 108 20.02 -2.08 -8.73
C ILE A 108 20.03 -3.58 -9.05
N LYS A 109 18.86 -4.16 -9.28
CA LYS A 109 18.66 -5.54 -9.68
C LYS A 109 17.62 -5.61 -10.79
N LYS A 110 17.67 -6.68 -11.60
CA LYS A 110 16.66 -7.00 -12.61
C LYS A 110 15.76 -8.12 -12.11
N ASP A 111 15.04 -7.83 -11.03
CA ASP A 111 14.21 -8.75 -10.25
C ASP A 111 12.70 -8.51 -10.43
N LEU A 112 12.31 -7.66 -11.38
CA LEU A 112 10.96 -7.53 -11.91
C LEU A 112 10.94 -7.88 -13.41
N PRO A 113 9.87 -8.51 -13.94
CA PRO A 113 8.69 -9.01 -13.23
C PRO A 113 9.01 -10.26 -12.38
N CYS A 114 8.28 -10.43 -11.28
CA CYS A 114 8.43 -11.55 -10.34
C CYS A 114 7.11 -12.25 -10.00
N VAL A 115 6.04 -11.96 -10.75
CA VAL A 115 4.71 -12.55 -10.55
C VAL A 115 4.74 -14.08 -10.56
N GLN A 116 3.96 -14.68 -9.68
CA GLN A 116 3.73 -16.12 -9.59
C GLN A 116 2.23 -16.42 -9.70
N ALA A 117 1.89 -17.69 -9.89
CA ALA A 117 0.50 -18.13 -9.93
C ALA A 117 -0.24 -17.79 -8.62
N CYS A 118 -1.51 -17.40 -8.74
CA CYS A 118 -2.42 -17.11 -7.63
C CYS A 118 -3.76 -17.77 -7.96
N PRO A 119 -4.34 -18.61 -7.08
CA PRO A 119 -3.90 -18.93 -5.71
C PRO A 119 -2.74 -19.97 -5.61
N PRO A 120 -1.97 -19.99 -4.50
CA PRO A 120 -2.05 -19.10 -3.34
C PRO A 120 -1.38 -17.74 -3.56
N VAL A 121 -1.71 -16.73 -2.73
CA VAL A 121 -1.15 -15.36 -2.83
C VAL A 121 0.34 -15.28 -2.46
N SER A 122 0.80 -16.15 -1.55
CA SER A 122 2.10 -16.02 -0.88
C SER A 122 3.32 -15.99 -1.80
N PRO A 123 3.42 -16.78 -2.88
CA PRO A 123 4.62 -16.78 -3.72
C PRO A 123 4.93 -15.42 -4.37
N THR A 124 3.91 -14.72 -4.90
CA THR A 124 4.08 -13.38 -5.48
C THR A 124 4.47 -12.36 -4.40
N ILE A 125 3.80 -12.41 -3.25
CA ILE A 125 4.10 -11.52 -2.12
C ILE A 125 5.55 -11.67 -1.68
N GLN A 126 6.00 -12.90 -1.40
CA GLN A 126 7.37 -13.15 -0.95
C GLN A 126 8.42 -12.75 -2.00
N ALA A 127 8.12 -12.92 -3.29
CA ALA A 127 9.00 -12.44 -4.35
C ALA A 127 9.11 -10.91 -4.33
N LEU A 128 7.99 -10.20 -4.19
CA LEU A 128 7.95 -8.75 -4.16
C LEU A 128 8.56 -8.15 -2.88
N GLU A 129 8.42 -8.83 -1.74
CA GLU A 129 9.12 -8.44 -0.50
C GLU A 129 10.64 -8.45 -0.71
N ARG A 130 11.20 -9.47 -1.38
CA ARG A 130 12.62 -9.53 -1.70
C ARG A 130 13.06 -8.41 -2.65
N VAL A 131 12.19 -8.00 -3.58
CA VAL A 131 12.43 -6.86 -4.47
C VAL A 131 12.55 -5.57 -3.64
N VAL A 132 11.59 -5.30 -2.75
CA VAL A 132 11.60 -4.11 -1.87
C VAL A 132 12.79 -4.13 -0.90
N LEU A 133 13.16 -5.29 -0.34
CA LEU A 133 14.39 -5.44 0.44
C LEU A 133 15.62 -5.09 -0.39
N GLY A 134 15.67 -5.52 -1.66
CA GLY A 134 16.69 -5.13 -2.62
C GLY A 134 16.77 -3.62 -2.83
N TRP A 135 15.62 -2.94 -2.93
CA TRP A 135 15.56 -1.47 -3.02
C TRP A 135 16.17 -0.81 -1.79
N LEU A 136 15.92 -1.36 -0.60
CA LEU A 136 16.47 -0.90 0.69
C LEU A 136 17.88 -1.41 0.99
N ASN A 137 18.52 -2.14 0.06
CA ASN A 137 19.83 -2.78 0.27
C ASN A 137 19.87 -3.71 1.51
N LEU A 138 18.76 -4.37 1.81
CA LEU A 138 18.60 -5.36 2.87
C LEU A 138 18.66 -6.79 2.30
N LYS A 139 19.18 -7.73 3.09
CA LYS A 139 19.40 -9.13 2.64
C LYS A 139 18.34 -10.13 3.09
N GLU A 140 17.74 -9.92 4.27
CA GLU A 140 16.91 -10.96 4.91
C GLU A 140 15.48 -10.47 5.15
N GLN A 141 15.31 -9.53 6.06
CA GLN A 141 13.99 -9.05 6.47
C GLN A 141 14.03 -7.56 6.79
N LEU A 142 12.85 -6.95 6.79
CA LEU A 142 12.68 -5.64 7.40
C LEU A 142 12.92 -5.76 8.91
N SER A 143 13.74 -4.87 9.45
CA SER A 143 13.84 -4.64 10.88
C SER A 143 12.97 -3.45 11.26
N HIS A 144 12.70 -3.30 12.56
CA HIS A 144 12.15 -2.07 13.11
C HIS A 144 12.90 -0.84 12.57
N PRO A 145 12.20 0.23 12.15
CA PRO A 145 10.76 0.48 12.31
C PRO A 145 9.88 0.02 11.13
N PHE A 146 10.37 -0.76 10.16
CA PHE A 146 9.67 -0.98 8.91
C PHE A 146 8.59 -2.08 8.95
N VAL A 147 7.45 -1.81 8.30
CA VAL A 147 6.36 -2.77 8.04
C VAL A 147 5.96 -2.72 6.56
N MET A 148 5.83 -3.88 5.92
CA MET A 148 5.32 -3.99 4.55
C MET A 148 3.80 -4.05 4.52
N CYS A 149 3.17 -3.29 3.64
CA CYS A 149 1.76 -3.38 3.33
C CYS A 149 1.62 -3.77 1.85
N ILE A 150 1.45 -5.07 1.57
CA ILE A 150 1.38 -5.59 0.20
C ILE A 150 0.04 -6.31 -0.03
N PRO A 151 -1.00 -5.60 -0.47
CA PRO A 151 -2.20 -6.23 -0.99
C PRO A 151 -1.88 -7.11 -2.21
N SER A 152 -2.46 -8.31 -2.30
CA SER A 152 -2.03 -9.33 -3.29
C SER A 152 -2.25 -8.98 -4.76
N LYS A 153 -3.27 -8.19 -5.08
CA LYS A 153 -3.45 -7.63 -6.43
C LYS A 153 -3.61 -6.13 -6.37
N CYS A 154 -4.52 -5.67 -5.53
CA CYS A 154 -4.72 -4.26 -5.26
C CYS A 154 -5.38 -4.04 -3.91
N THR A 155 -5.15 -2.87 -3.32
CA THR A 155 -5.81 -2.40 -2.11
C THR A 155 -7.35 -2.42 -2.24
N GLU A 156 -7.87 -2.27 -3.46
CA GLU A 156 -9.31 -2.30 -3.75
C GLU A 156 -10.02 -3.60 -3.35
N ALA A 157 -9.31 -4.73 -3.23
CA ALA A 157 -9.88 -5.96 -2.70
C ALA A 157 -10.44 -5.75 -1.29
N TRP A 158 -9.70 -5.04 -0.43
CA TRP A 158 -10.12 -4.72 0.93
C TRP A 158 -11.33 -3.80 0.94
N VAL A 159 -11.34 -2.80 0.06
CA VAL A 159 -12.48 -1.88 -0.11
C VAL A 159 -13.73 -2.62 -0.58
N ALA A 160 -13.58 -3.54 -1.55
CA ALA A 160 -14.69 -4.30 -2.07
C ALA A 160 -15.34 -5.19 -0.99
N ILE A 161 -14.54 -5.80 -0.11
CA ILE A 161 -15.05 -6.58 1.03
C ILE A 161 -15.81 -5.70 2.01
N ALA A 162 -15.20 -4.59 2.45
CA ALA A 162 -15.82 -3.72 3.44
C ALA A 162 -17.17 -3.15 3.00
N LEU A 163 -17.31 -2.89 1.70
CA LEU A 163 -18.49 -2.19 1.18
C LEU A 163 -19.58 -3.13 0.65
N TYR A 164 -19.19 -4.29 0.11
CA TYR A 164 -20.10 -5.16 -0.63
C TYR A 164 -19.99 -6.64 -0.25
N GLY A 165 -18.96 -7.02 0.51
CA GLY A 165 -18.66 -8.44 0.77
C GLY A 165 -19.74 -9.18 1.56
N ALA A 166 -20.54 -8.48 2.37
CA ALA A 166 -21.66 -9.09 3.09
C ALA A 166 -22.84 -9.42 2.15
N ASP A 167 -23.14 -8.53 1.21
CA ASP A 167 -24.31 -8.63 0.32
C ASP A 167 -24.01 -9.39 -0.99
N GLU A 168 -22.75 -9.42 -1.41
CA GLU A 168 -22.33 -9.97 -2.71
C GLU A 168 -21.26 -11.07 -2.53
N PRO A 169 -21.57 -12.23 -1.91
CA PRO A 169 -20.58 -13.24 -1.52
C PRO A 169 -19.77 -13.81 -2.70
N LYS A 170 -20.27 -13.69 -3.94
CA LYS A 170 -19.55 -14.10 -5.14
C LYS A 170 -18.23 -13.36 -5.34
N ILE A 171 -18.11 -12.11 -4.86
CA ILE A 171 -16.84 -11.37 -4.96
C ILE A 171 -15.76 -11.93 -4.04
N LEU A 172 -16.14 -12.63 -2.97
CA LEU A 172 -15.21 -13.12 -1.95
C LEU A 172 -14.42 -14.34 -2.40
N LEU A 173 -14.92 -15.09 -3.39
CA LEU A 173 -14.21 -16.23 -3.95
C LEU A 173 -12.86 -15.75 -4.47
N GLU A 174 -11.75 -16.25 -3.92
CA GLU A 174 -10.38 -15.92 -4.36
C GLU A 174 -10.11 -14.42 -4.55
N ILE A 175 -10.74 -13.55 -3.73
CA ILE A 175 -10.76 -12.10 -3.96
C ILE A 175 -9.36 -11.47 -4.04
N GLU A 176 -8.40 -11.98 -3.28
CA GLU A 176 -7.01 -11.51 -3.30
C GLU A 176 -6.25 -11.90 -4.58
N CYS A 177 -6.74 -12.87 -5.34
CA CYS A 177 -6.21 -13.27 -6.64
C CYS A 177 -6.99 -12.69 -7.82
N HIS A 178 -8.10 -12.00 -7.59
CA HIS A 178 -8.94 -11.43 -8.63
C HIS A 178 -8.35 -10.14 -9.22
N SER A 179 -7.95 -10.17 -10.50
CA SER A 179 -7.41 -8.99 -11.21
C SER A 179 -8.48 -7.96 -11.61
N ASN A 180 -9.77 -8.30 -11.51
CA ASN A 180 -10.88 -7.47 -11.99
C ASN A 180 -11.60 -6.67 -10.89
N ILE A 181 -11.03 -6.55 -9.69
CA ILE A 181 -11.71 -5.84 -8.59
C ILE A 181 -11.93 -4.36 -8.92
N GLU A 182 -10.97 -3.69 -9.57
CA GLU A 182 -11.19 -2.30 -9.99
C GLU A 182 -12.32 -2.16 -11.01
N ASN A 183 -12.43 -3.10 -11.96
CA ASN A 183 -13.52 -3.16 -12.93
C ASN A 183 -14.87 -3.32 -12.22
N TYR A 184 -14.94 -4.21 -11.23
CA TYR A 184 -16.13 -4.40 -10.42
C TYR A 184 -16.54 -3.11 -9.69
N LEU A 185 -15.60 -2.43 -9.03
CA LEU A 185 -15.87 -1.16 -8.34
C LEU A 185 -16.27 -0.05 -9.32
N ALA A 186 -15.76 -0.08 -10.55
CA ALA A 186 -16.12 0.88 -11.59
C ALA A 186 -17.53 0.65 -12.18
N GLN A 187 -18.09 -0.55 -12.04
CA GLN A 187 -19.43 -0.89 -12.52
C GLN A 187 -20.55 -0.54 -11.53
N LYS A 188 -20.21 -0.21 -10.28
CA LYS A 188 -21.20 0.17 -9.25
C LYS A 188 -22.07 1.37 -9.67
N PRO A 189 -23.28 1.53 -9.11
CA PRO A 189 -24.14 2.68 -9.37
C PRO A 189 -23.41 4.01 -9.11
N ALA A 190 -23.70 5.05 -9.90
CA ALA A 190 -22.95 6.31 -9.90
C ALA A 190 -22.85 7.00 -8.52
N ARG A 191 -23.85 6.79 -7.65
CA ARG A 191 -23.88 7.37 -6.28
C ARG A 191 -22.84 6.74 -5.34
N GLU A 192 -22.50 5.47 -5.58
CA GLU A 192 -21.63 4.66 -4.71
C GLU A 192 -20.29 4.33 -5.36
N ARG A 193 -20.19 4.49 -6.68
CA ARG A 193 -19.01 4.16 -7.48
C ARG A 193 -17.75 4.87 -7.00
N LEU A 194 -16.74 4.08 -6.66
CA LEU A 194 -15.42 4.54 -6.20
C LEU A 194 -14.43 4.80 -7.33
N ILE A 195 -14.61 4.14 -8.48
CA ILE A 195 -13.70 4.22 -9.62
C ILE A 195 -14.49 4.61 -10.87
N ARG A 196 -14.01 5.59 -11.64
CA ARG A 196 -14.58 5.91 -12.95
C ARG A 196 -13.70 5.32 -14.04
N ASN A 197 -14.30 4.56 -14.94
CA ASN A 197 -13.68 4.26 -16.23
C ASN A 197 -14.03 5.39 -17.22
N ARG A 198 -13.00 6.07 -17.75
CA ARG A 198 -13.15 7.00 -18.87
C ARG A 198 -12.25 6.54 -20.01
N SER A 199 -12.86 6.01 -21.06
CA SER A 199 -12.18 5.55 -22.27
C SER A 199 -11.04 4.56 -22.00
N GLY A 200 -11.28 3.59 -21.11
CA GLY A 200 -10.30 2.57 -20.71
C GLY A 200 -9.37 2.99 -19.56
N LYS A 201 -9.39 4.26 -19.15
CA LYS A 201 -8.60 4.74 -18.01
C LYS A 201 -9.42 4.68 -16.73
N MET A 202 -8.98 3.85 -15.79
CA MET A 202 -9.50 3.80 -14.44
C MET A 202 -9.01 5.02 -13.65
N LYS A 203 -9.95 5.71 -12.99
CA LYS A 203 -9.68 6.83 -12.10
C LYS A 203 -10.39 6.61 -10.77
N LYS A 204 -9.60 6.29 -9.73
CA LYS A 204 -10.08 6.23 -8.35
C LYS A 204 -10.55 7.63 -7.90
N LEU A 205 -11.66 7.70 -7.17
CA LEU A 205 -12.27 8.95 -6.69
C LEU A 205 -11.91 9.16 -5.23
N THR A 206 -10.83 9.89 -4.93
CA THR A 206 -10.32 10.10 -3.56
C THR A 206 -11.40 10.53 -2.57
N GLN A 207 -12.29 11.45 -2.97
CA GLN A 207 -13.40 11.90 -2.13
C GLN A 207 -14.32 10.74 -1.70
N LYS A 208 -14.59 9.78 -2.60
CA LYS A 208 -15.42 8.61 -2.30
C LYS A 208 -14.74 7.63 -1.35
N TYR A 209 -13.41 7.48 -1.44
CA TYR A 209 -12.67 6.67 -0.47
C TYR A 209 -12.70 7.34 0.92
N SER A 210 -12.54 8.67 0.98
CA SER A 210 -12.65 9.43 2.23
C SER A 210 -14.03 9.28 2.88
N GLU A 211 -15.12 9.43 2.10
CA GLU A 211 -16.50 9.21 2.56
C GLU A 211 -16.74 7.79 3.09
N LYS A 212 -15.98 6.80 2.61
CA LYS A 212 -16.10 5.38 2.98
C LYS A 212 -15.10 4.91 4.03
N SER A 213 -14.15 5.74 4.43
CA SER A 213 -13.09 5.41 5.40
C SER A 213 -13.63 4.82 6.71
N GLY A 214 -14.67 5.43 7.31
CA GLY A 214 -15.31 4.91 8.52
C GLY A 214 -15.95 3.53 8.34
N GLN A 215 -16.53 3.26 7.16
CA GLN A 215 -17.06 1.94 6.85
C GLN A 215 -15.94 0.91 6.67
N ILE A 216 -14.84 1.27 6.00
CA ILE A 216 -13.66 0.42 5.85
C ILE A 216 -13.07 0.06 7.23
N SER A 217 -12.93 1.05 8.11
CA SER A 217 -12.40 0.85 9.46
C SER A 217 -13.30 -0.05 10.32
N SER A 218 -14.61 0.18 10.32
CA SER A 218 -15.55 -0.66 11.08
C SER A 218 -15.66 -2.09 10.57
N GLN A 219 -15.43 -2.31 9.28
CA GLN A 219 -15.44 -3.63 8.63
C GLN A 219 -14.07 -4.31 8.57
N TRP A 220 -13.03 -3.72 9.17
CA TRP A 220 -11.67 -4.24 9.05
C TRP A 220 -11.53 -5.68 9.58
N ASP A 221 -12.23 -6.06 10.64
CA ASP A 221 -12.23 -7.45 11.13
C ASP A 221 -12.83 -8.42 10.09
N TYR A 222 -13.81 -7.98 9.31
CA TYR A 222 -14.35 -8.78 8.22
C TYR A 222 -13.38 -8.84 7.03
N ILE A 223 -12.65 -7.77 6.77
CA ILE A 223 -11.58 -7.75 5.76
C ILE A 223 -10.49 -8.76 6.13
N THR A 224 -9.96 -8.77 7.35
CA THR A 224 -8.89 -9.68 7.76
C THR A 224 -9.33 -11.15 7.73
N GLN A 225 -10.61 -11.44 7.97
CA GLN A 225 -11.17 -12.79 7.82
C GLN A 225 -11.23 -13.27 6.36
N LYS A 226 -11.23 -12.36 5.38
CA LYS A 226 -11.38 -12.67 3.94
C LYS A 226 -10.10 -12.45 3.13
N CYS A 227 -9.17 -11.65 3.65
CA CYS A 227 -7.90 -11.32 3.01
C CYS A 227 -6.73 -11.64 3.93
N ASN A 228 -5.90 -12.61 3.53
CA ASN A 228 -4.71 -13.00 4.26
C ASN A 228 -3.68 -11.88 4.33
N GLN A 229 -3.57 -11.02 3.30
CA GLN A 229 -2.62 -9.89 3.35
C GLN A 229 -3.09 -8.78 4.31
N ALA A 230 -4.40 -8.58 4.47
CA ALA A 230 -4.93 -7.62 5.45
C ALA A 230 -4.70 -8.11 6.89
N ASP A 231 -4.91 -9.42 7.13
CA ASP A 231 -4.58 -10.03 8.43
C ASP A 231 -3.07 -9.93 8.71
N ARG A 232 -2.22 -10.31 7.74
CA ARG A 232 -0.77 -10.20 7.89
C ARG A 232 -0.32 -8.77 8.23
N PHE A 233 -0.85 -7.76 7.53
CA PHE A 233 -0.57 -6.36 7.83
C PHE A 233 -0.99 -6.00 9.27
N THR A 234 -2.18 -6.45 9.69
CA THR A 234 -2.66 -6.26 11.06
C THR A 234 -1.71 -6.87 12.10
N GLN A 235 -1.30 -8.13 11.91
CA GLN A 235 -0.38 -8.80 12.84
C GLN A 235 0.98 -8.10 12.90
N GLN A 236 1.50 -7.62 11.77
CA GLN A 236 2.78 -6.91 11.73
C GLN A 236 2.74 -5.58 12.49
N ILE A 237 1.64 -4.82 12.40
CA ILE A 237 1.45 -3.61 13.20
C ILE A 237 1.35 -3.96 14.68
N VAL A 238 0.58 -4.99 15.03
CA VAL A 238 0.38 -5.39 16.44
C VAL A 238 1.68 -5.83 17.12
N VAL A 239 2.56 -6.53 16.42
CA VAL A 239 3.87 -6.96 16.96
C VAL A 239 4.84 -5.79 17.18
N MET A 240 4.63 -4.65 16.52
CA MET A 240 5.47 -3.46 16.66
C MET A 240 5.02 -2.52 17.79
N MET A 241 3.88 -2.80 18.44
CA MET A 241 3.37 -2.07 19.61
C MET A 241 4.00 -2.54 20.90
#